data_AF-A0A1L5KY71-F1
#
_entry.id   AF-A0A1L5KY71-F1
#
_cell.length_a   1.000
_cell.length_b   1.000
_cell.length_c   1.000
_cell.angle_alpha   90.00
_cell.angle_beta   90.00
_cell.angle_gamma   90.00
#
_symmetry.space_group_name_H-M   'P 1'
#
loop_
_entity.id
_entity.type
_entity.pdbx_description
1 polymer ?
#
loop_
_entity_poly.entity_id
_entity_poly.type
_entity_poly.pdbx_seq_one_letter_code
_entity_poly.pdbx_strand_id
1 'polypeptide(L)'
;NQVREMIADCWKKNRYVIDPHTACAYFVAQQMPRDPLTPRVILSTASPYKFPRVVNEALGLDADGTDFECMDVLSRETGTTAPAALRGLETADVRFKDVVPIDGMEDYVEKAAQAL
;
A
#
# COMPACT_ATOMS: atom_id res chain seq x y z
N ASN A 1 -1.88 16.44 2.50
CA ASN A 1 -0.44 16.82 2.52
C ASN A 1 0.35 15.99 3.51
N GLN A 2 -0.04 15.92 4.79
CA GLN A 2 0.66 15.19 5.86
C GLN A 2 1.14 13.76 5.52
N VAL A 3 0.29 12.92 4.93
CA VAL A 3 0.65 11.52 4.59
C VAL A 3 1.80 11.45 3.59
N ARG A 4 1.71 12.19 2.47
CA ARG A 4 2.79 12.24 1.46
C ARG A 4 4.08 12.81 2.06
N GLU A 5 3.97 13.87 2.86
CA GLU A 5 5.12 14.45 3.56
C GLU A 5 5.82 13.44 4.48
N MET A 6 5.06 12.59 5.19
CA MET A 6 5.63 11.58 6.08
C MET A 6 6.27 10.41 5.36
N ILE A 7 5.74 10.01 4.20
CA ILE A 7 6.41 9.03 3.34
C ILE A 7 7.79 9.59 2.90
N ALA A 8 7.80 10.84 2.41
CA ALA A 8 9.03 11.52 2.00
C ALA A 8 10.03 11.71 3.16
N ASP A 9 9.55 12.12 4.33
CA ASP A 9 10.37 12.33 5.53
C ASP A 9 10.99 11.02 6.02
N CYS A 10 10.20 9.94 6.09
CA CYS A 10 10.70 8.63 6.52
C CYS A 10 11.78 8.11 5.55
N TRP A 11 11.56 8.25 4.25
CA TRP A 11 12.54 7.90 3.23
C TRP A 11 13.82 8.72 3.36
N LYS A 12 13.70 10.06 3.46
CA LYS A 12 14.84 10.96 3.56
C LYS A 12 15.69 10.68 4.80
N LYS A 13 15.06 10.41 5.95
CA LYS A 13 15.75 10.20 7.23
C LYS A 13 16.30 8.79 7.40
N ASN A 14 15.57 7.77 6.93
CA ASN A 14 15.84 6.38 7.30
C ASN A 14 16.11 5.47 6.11
N ARG A 15 15.91 5.95 4.87
CA ARG A 15 15.94 5.13 3.65
C ARG A 15 15.01 3.92 3.74
N TYR A 16 13.87 4.11 4.43
CA TYR A 16 12.81 3.12 4.58
C TYR A 16 11.52 3.66 3.96
N VAL A 17 10.95 2.90 3.02
CA VAL A 17 9.72 3.28 2.32
C VAL A 17 8.53 2.75 3.10
N ILE A 18 7.61 3.63 3.46
CA ILE A 18 6.38 3.29 4.19
C ILE A 18 5.16 3.50 3.31
N ASP A 19 4.13 2.68 3.53
CA ASP A 19 2.84 2.84 2.87
C ASP A 19 2.02 3.99 3.51
N PRO A 20 0.94 4.47 2.85
CA PRO A 20 0.11 5.56 3.37
C PRO A 20 -0.46 5.32 4.77
N HIS A 21 -0.81 4.09 5.14
CA HIS A 21 -1.37 3.76 6.45
C HIS A 21 -0.30 3.86 7.54
N THR A 22 0.89 3.33 7.28
CA THR A 22 2.04 3.47 8.17
C THR A 22 2.45 4.93 8.32
N ALA A 23 2.37 5.73 7.26
CA ALA A 23 2.66 7.16 7.30
C ALA A 23 1.69 7.94 8.20
N CYS A 24 0.41 7.56 8.28
CA CYS A 24 -0.53 8.13 9.24
C CYS A 24 -0.07 7.91 10.70
N ALA A 25 0.35 6.69 11.04
CA ALA A 25 0.85 6.40 12.38
C ALA A 25 2.21 7.09 12.65
N TYR A 26 3.09 7.13 11.64
CA TYR A 26 4.37 7.83 11.72
C TYR A 26 4.19 9.32 12.00
N PHE A 27 3.24 9.97 11.32
CA PHE A 27 2.90 11.38 11.55
C PHE A 27 2.59 11.66 13.02
N VAL A 28 1.64 10.93 13.59
CA VAL A 28 1.21 11.11 14.99
C VAL A 28 2.37 10.83 15.94
N ALA A 29 3.17 9.78 15.67
CA ALA A 29 4.34 9.47 16.48
C ALA A 29 5.41 10.57 16.47
N GLN A 30 5.57 11.32 15.37
CA GLN A 30 6.49 12.47 15.34
C GLN A 30 5.98 13.66 16.17
N GLN A 31 4.66 13.79 16.35
CA GLN A 31 4.06 14.89 17.11
C GLN A 31 3.96 14.62 18.61
N MET A 32 3.89 13.35 19.00
CA MET A 32 3.78 12.97 20.40
C MET A 32 5.13 13.12 21.13
N PRO A 33 5.15 13.67 22.35
CA PRO A 33 6.34 13.69 23.19
C PRO A 33 6.96 12.31 23.31
N ARG A 34 8.30 12.26 23.21
CA ARG A 34 9.06 11.03 23.33
C ARG A 34 9.66 10.96 24.72
N ASP A 35 9.31 9.92 25.48
CA ASP A 35 10.09 9.46 26.61
C ASP A 35 11.31 8.67 26.07
N PRO A 36 12.56 9.10 26.33
CA PRO A 36 13.75 8.38 25.86
C PRO A 36 13.85 6.95 26.39
N LEU A 37 13.23 6.64 27.52
CA LEU A 37 13.29 5.32 28.16
C LEU A 37 12.21 4.35 27.65
N THR A 38 11.20 4.86 26.94
CA THR A 38 10.07 4.05 26.45
C THR A 38 10.14 3.87 24.93
N PRO A 39 10.34 2.63 24.42
CA PRO A 39 10.33 2.40 22.98
C PRO A 39 8.92 2.58 22.41
N ARG A 40 8.84 3.11 21.18
CA ARG A 40 7.59 3.23 20.42
C ARG A 40 7.61 2.28 19.24
N VAL A 41 6.51 1.55 19.05
CA VAL A 41 6.33 0.61 17.96
C VAL A 41 5.22 1.11 17.06
N ILE A 42 5.49 1.18 15.76
CA ILE A 42 4.50 1.45 14.72
C ILE A 42 4.28 0.15 13.95
N LEU A 43 3.03 -0.26 13.82
CA LEU A 43 2.67 -1.41 13.03
C LEU A 43 2.63 -1.00 11.55
N SER A 44 3.50 -1.58 10.73
CA SER A 44 3.48 -1.39 9.29
C SER A 44 2.45 -2.32 8.67
N THR A 45 1.26 -1.79 8.38
CA THR A 45 0.08 -2.61 8.09
C THR A 45 -0.02 -3.06 6.63
N ALA A 46 0.77 -2.48 5.73
CA ALA A 46 0.77 -2.83 4.32
C ALA A 46 2.13 -2.63 3.67
N SER A 47 2.36 -3.35 2.57
CA SER A 47 3.49 -3.06 1.68
C SER A 47 3.24 -1.74 0.94
N PRO A 48 4.26 -0.88 0.75
CA PRO A 48 4.15 0.32 -0.08
C PRO A 48 3.78 -0.01 -1.54
N TYR A 49 4.12 -1.20 -2.02
CA TYR A 49 3.77 -1.68 -3.36
C TYR A 49 2.28 -1.94 -3.59
N LYS A 50 1.43 -1.90 -2.56
CA LYS A 50 -0.03 -1.87 -2.76
C LYS A 50 -0.56 -0.48 -3.15
N PHE A 51 0.26 0.57 -2.97
CA PHE A 51 -0.11 1.96 -3.24
C PHE A 51 0.99 2.68 -4.03
N PRO A 52 1.51 2.08 -5.11
CA PRO A 52 2.77 2.51 -5.73
C PRO A 52 2.69 3.95 -6.25
N ARG A 53 1.56 4.36 -6.84
CA ARG A 53 1.34 5.72 -7.33
C ARG A 53 1.46 6.77 -6.22
N VAL A 54 0.75 6.57 -5.11
CA VAL A 54 0.76 7.50 -3.97
C VAL A 54 2.16 7.60 -3.36
N VAL A 55 2.88 6.48 -3.30
CA VAL A 55 4.26 6.44 -2.80
C VAL A 55 5.20 7.17 -3.76
N ASN A 56 5.10 6.94 -5.08
CA ASN A 56 5.92 7.62 -6.08
C ASN A 56 5.69 9.14 -6.04
N GLU A 57 4.42 9.58 -6.05
CA GLU A 57 4.08 11.01 -5.91
C GLU A 57 4.71 11.63 -4.66
N ALA A 58 4.66 10.92 -3.53
CA ALA A 58 5.23 11.40 -2.27
C ALA A 58 6.76 11.50 -2.32
N LEU A 59 7.42 10.59 -3.04
CA LEU A 59 8.87 10.57 -3.21
C LEU A 59 9.35 11.49 -4.36
N GLY A 60 8.44 12.14 -5.09
CA GLY A 60 8.76 12.95 -6.26
C GLY A 60 9.23 12.11 -7.47
N LEU A 61 8.80 10.85 -7.53
CA LEU A 61 9.09 9.93 -8.62
C LEU A 61 7.98 9.97 -9.66
N ASP A 62 8.27 9.45 -10.85
CA ASP A 62 7.26 9.27 -11.89
C ASP A 62 6.14 8.34 -11.38
N ALA A 63 4.92 8.86 -11.46
CA ALA A 63 3.71 8.21 -11.01
C ALA A 63 2.66 8.16 -12.13
N ASP A 64 3.10 8.38 -13.38
CA ASP A 64 2.28 8.19 -14.57
C ASP A 64 2.18 6.70 -14.93
N GLY A 65 1.22 6.35 -15.79
CA GLY A 65 1.01 4.96 -16.23
C GLY A 65 0.21 4.11 -15.24
N THR A 66 0.30 2.80 -15.39
CA THR A 66 -0.39 1.78 -14.58
C THR A 66 0.25 1.65 -13.19
N ASP A 67 -0.48 1.06 -12.24
CA ASP A 67 0.06 0.81 -10.90
C ASP A 67 1.28 -0.13 -10.96
N PHE A 68 1.31 -1.04 -11.93
CA PHE A 68 2.41 -1.96 -12.18
C PHE A 68 3.68 -1.25 -12.68
N GLU A 69 3.55 -0.31 -13.60
CA GLU A 69 4.68 0.53 -14.04
C GLU A 69 5.18 1.41 -12.88
N CYS A 70 4.26 1.93 -12.06
CA CYS A 70 4.62 2.66 -10.85
C CYS A 70 5.41 1.77 -9.85
N MET A 71 5.08 0.48 -9.73
CA MET A 71 5.85 -0.47 -8.90
C MET A 71 7.29 -0.62 -9.42
N ASP A 72 7.48 -0.66 -10.74
CA ASP A 72 8.80 -0.80 -11.35
C ASP A 72 9.67 0.45 -11.13
N VAL A 73 9.06 1.64 -11.25
CA VAL A 73 9.71 2.91 -10.85
C VAL A 73 10.09 2.88 -9.38
N LEU A 74 9.15 2.53 -8.48
CA LEU A 74 9.41 2.49 -7.05
C LEU A 74 10.57 1.55 -6.70
N SER A 75 10.57 0.36 -7.29
CA SER A 75 11.62 -0.66 -7.15
C SER A 75 13.00 -0.12 -7.55
N ARG A 76 13.09 0.45 -8.76
CA ARG A 76 14.33 1.00 -9.30
C ARG A 76 14.90 2.14 -8.44
N GLU A 77 14.06 3.10 -8.07
CA GLU A 77 14.51 4.33 -7.40
C GLU A 77 14.81 4.13 -5.90
N THR A 78 14.17 3.14 -5.28
CA THR A 78 14.36 2.86 -3.84
C THR A 78 15.28 1.68 -3.56
N GLY A 79 15.59 0.87 -4.57
CA GLY A 79 16.35 -0.38 -4.42
C GLY A 79 15.61 -1.47 -3.64
N THR A 80 14.28 -1.33 -3.50
CA THR A 80 13.42 -2.34 -2.88
C THR A 80 12.82 -3.26 -3.94
N THR A 81 12.30 -4.43 -3.54
CA THR A 81 11.74 -5.40 -4.48
C THR A 81 10.23 -5.53 -4.29
N ALA A 82 9.48 -5.40 -5.39
CA ALA A 82 8.05 -5.66 -5.41
C ALA A 82 7.75 -7.12 -4.99
N PRO A 83 6.79 -7.37 -4.08
CA PRO A 83 6.37 -8.72 -3.74
C PRO A 83 5.88 -9.49 -4.97
N ALA A 84 6.36 -10.72 -5.17
CA ALA A 84 5.98 -11.56 -6.31
C ALA A 84 4.46 -11.77 -6.44
N ALA A 85 3.76 -11.87 -5.30
CA ALA A 85 2.30 -11.99 -5.28
C ALA A 85 1.58 -10.77 -5.87
N LEU A 86 2.10 -9.56 -5.68
CA LEU A 86 1.54 -8.36 -6.31
C LEU A 86 1.95 -8.27 -7.78
N ARG A 87 3.23 -8.55 -8.08
CA ARG A 87 3.74 -8.51 -9.45
C ARG A 87 2.98 -9.47 -10.38
N GLY A 88 2.64 -10.66 -9.89
CA GLY A 88 1.89 -11.65 -10.64
C GLY A 88 0.45 -11.27 -10.98
N LEU A 89 -0.11 -10.21 -10.36
CA LEU A 89 -1.48 -9.77 -10.65
C LEU A 89 -1.62 -9.09 -12.02
N GLU A 90 -0.54 -8.58 -12.61
CA GLU A 90 -0.59 -7.91 -13.92
C GLU A 90 -1.06 -8.83 -15.03
N THR A 91 -0.65 -10.08 -14.98
CA THR A 91 -0.95 -11.09 -16.00
C THR A 91 -1.95 -12.14 -15.53
N ALA A 92 -2.45 -12.01 -14.29
CA ALA A 92 -3.43 -12.94 -13.75
C ALA A 92 -4.81 -12.70 -14.35
N ASP A 93 -5.49 -13.79 -14.72
CA ASP A 93 -6.89 -13.73 -15.13
C ASP A 93 -7.78 -13.35 -13.94
N VAL A 94 -8.70 -12.42 -14.18
CA VAL A 94 -9.72 -12.05 -13.20
C VAL A 94 -10.66 -13.23 -12.97
N ARG A 95 -10.57 -13.83 -11.77
CA ARG A 95 -11.32 -15.04 -11.40
C ARG A 95 -12.81 -14.79 -11.13
N PHE A 96 -13.15 -13.65 -10.52
CA PHE A 96 -14.52 -13.33 -10.12
C PHE A 96 -14.99 -12.10 -10.89
N LYS A 97 -16.07 -12.24 -11.67
CA LYS A 97 -16.59 -11.20 -12.57
C LYS A 97 -18.02 -10.79 -12.24
N ASP A 98 -18.66 -11.49 -11.30
CA ASP A 98 -20.03 -11.27 -10.92
C ASP A 98 -20.18 -9.95 -10.14
N VAL A 99 -21.25 -9.21 -10.44
CA VAL A 99 -21.64 -8.01 -9.72
C VAL A 99 -23.08 -8.22 -9.27
N VAL A 100 -23.31 -8.13 -7.97
CA VAL A 100 -24.62 -8.37 -7.35
C VAL A 100 -25.09 -7.14 -6.58
N PRO A 101 -26.42 -6.87 -6.56
CA PRO A 101 -26.96 -5.82 -5.72
C PRO A 101 -26.90 -6.24 -4.23
N ILE A 102 -27.01 -5.25 -3.33
CA ILE A 102 -26.82 -5.47 -1.88
C ILE A 102 -27.83 -6.49 -1.34
N ASP A 103 -29.08 -6.39 -1.77
CA ASP A 103 -30.18 -7.28 -1.41
C ASP A 103 -30.09 -8.68 -2.07
N GLY A 104 -29.20 -8.88 -3.04
CA GLY A 104 -28.96 -10.16 -3.71
C GLY A 104 -27.73 -10.93 -3.21
N MET A 105 -27.02 -10.42 -2.19
CA MET A 105 -25.78 -11.05 -1.72
C MET A 105 -25.99 -12.43 -1.10
N GLU A 106 -27.06 -12.63 -0.33
CA GLU A 106 -27.36 -13.91 0.33
C GLU A 106 -27.59 -15.02 -0.71
N ASP A 107 -28.54 -14.81 -1.62
CA ASP A 107 -28.82 -15.72 -2.74
C ASP A 107 -27.59 -16.07 -3.57
N TYR A 108 -26.72 -15.08 -3.82
CA TYR A 108 -25.50 -15.30 -4.60
C TYR A 108 -24.53 -16.22 -3.86
N VAL A 109 -24.32 -15.98 -2.57
CA VAL A 109 -23.43 -16.81 -1.74
C VAL A 109 -23.97 -18.23 -1.63
N GLU A 110 -25.29 -18.41 -1.45
CA GLU A 110 -25.91 -19.73 -1.40
C GLU A 110 -25.70 -20.52 -2.70
N LYS A 111 -25.97 -19.89 -3.85
CA LYS A 111 -25.79 -20.51 -5.17
C LYS A 111 -24.33 -20.83 -5.45
N ALA A 112 -23.41 -19.93 -5.13
CA ALA A 112 -21.99 -20.15 -5.32
C ALA A 112 -21.46 -21.29 -4.45
N ALA A 113 -21.92 -21.40 -3.20
CA ALA A 113 -21.52 -22.48 -2.29
C ALA A 113 -22.04 -23.86 -2.74
N GLN A 114 -23.25 -23.92 -3.32
CA GLN A 114 -23.81 -25.16 -3.88
C GLN A 114 -23.13 -25.61 -5.17
N ALA A 115 -22.44 -24.71 -5.88
CA ALA A 115 -21.74 -24.99 -7.12
C ALA A 115 -20.28 -25.44 -6.93
N LEU A 116 -19.79 -25.48 -5.69
CA LEU A 116 -18.47 -26.01 -5.30
C LEU A 116 -18.53 -27.53 -5.03
#